data_AF-A0A955VAQ8-F1
#
_entry.id   AF-A0A955VAQ8-F1
#
_cell.length_a   1.000
_cell.length_b   1.000
_cell.length_c   1.000
_cell.angle_alpha   90.00
_cell.angle_beta   90.00
_cell.angle_gamma   90.00
#
_symmetry.space_group_name_H-M   'P 1'
#
loop_
_entity.id
_entity.type
_entity.pdbx_description
1 polymer ?
#
loop_
_entity_poly.entity_id
_entity_poly.type
_entity_poly.pdbx_seq_one_letter_code
_entity_poly.pdbx_strand_id
1 'polypeptide(L)'
;MAEDEVAYCLEEGLLVSAPYDIPSDPGARWVATDEHVPCSHVVCRRCESPVVDVPGFALRAEPSTPSECASIYDAVVAGGDAPSQSPWLTSRLSGATSRVYACRCGAYSVGGTRTLRHHGPDPWTCGGHPV
;
A
#
# COMPACT_ATOMS: atom_id res chain seq x y z
N MET A 1 -27.46 10.95 -21.65
CA MET A 1 -27.27 10.71 -20.21
C MET A 1 -25.95 9.98 -20.12
N ALA A 2 -24.91 10.65 -19.64
CA ALA A 2 -23.57 10.10 -19.63
C ALA A 2 -23.58 8.85 -18.77
N GLU A 3 -23.19 7.73 -19.36
CA GLU A 3 -22.96 6.49 -18.65
C GLU A 3 -21.82 6.76 -17.67
N ASP A 4 -22.15 6.69 -16.39
CA ASP A 4 -21.23 6.76 -15.27
C ASP A 4 -20.26 5.58 -15.41
N GLU A 5 -19.15 5.77 -16.14
CA GLU A 5 -18.00 4.87 -16.16
C GLU A 5 -17.32 4.95 -14.79
N VAL A 6 -17.91 4.28 -13.81
CA VAL A 6 -17.45 4.27 -12.43
C VAL A 6 -16.20 3.39 -12.31
N ALA A 7 -15.05 4.05 -12.32
CA ALA A 7 -13.79 3.74 -11.63
C ALA A 7 -13.29 2.29 -11.66
N TYR A 8 -12.32 2.04 -12.55
CA TYR A 8 -11.42 0.87 -12.59
C TYR A 8 -10.79 0.46 -11.24
N CYS A 9 -10.78 1.36 -10.24
CA CYS A 9 -10.24 1.12 -8.90
C CYS A 9 -10.96 0.00 -8.13
N LEU A 10 -12.22 -0.32 -8.45
CA LEU A 10 -12.98 -1.35 -7.74
C LEU A 10 -12.52 -2.79 -8.06
N GLU A 11 -11.99 -3.02 -9.26
CA GLU A 11 -11.53 -4.34 -9.71
C GLU A 11 -9.99 -4.48 -9.68
N GLU A 12 -9.24 -3.39 -9.67
CA GLU A 12 -7.78 -3.41 -9.61
C GLU A 12 -7.24 -2.26 -8.71
N GLY A 13 -6.30 -2.58 -7.83
CA GLY A 13 -5.55 -1.59 -7.03
C GLY A 13 -4.16 -1.37 -7.63
N LEU A 14 -3.51 -0.23 -7.37
CA LEU A 14 -2.15 0.03 -7.82
C LEU A 14 -1.25 0.34 -6.63
N LEU A 15 -0.25 -0.51 -6.41
CA LEU A 15 0.88 -0.19 -5.53
C LEU A 15 1.96 0.51 -6.35
N VAL A 16 2.39 1.67 -5.90
CA VAL A 16 3.50 2.39 -6.52
C VAL A 16 4.66 2.47 -5.55
N SER A 17 5.87 2.34 -6.05
CA SER A 17 7.04 2.86 -5.36
C SER A 17 7.65 4.06 -6.10
N ALA A 18 7.09 4.42 -7.26
CA ALA A 18 7.47 5.58 -8.06
C ALA A 18 7.40 6.91 -7.27
N PRO A 19 8.03 8.01 -7.76
CA PRO A 19 8.03 9.31 -7.08
C PRO A 19 6.65 10.00 -7.06
N TYR A 20 5.58 9.28 -7.38
CA TYR A 20 4.23 9.77 -7.24
C TYR A 20 3.84 9.73 -5.76
N ASP A 21 3.26 10.83 -5.30
CA ASP A 21 2.65 10.87 -3.97
C ASP A 21 1.38 10.02 -3.96
N ILE A 22 1.25 9.22 -2.91
CA ILE A 22 0.01 8.50 -2.64
C ILE A 22 -0.90 9.49 -1.90
N PRO A 23 -2.11 9.77 -2.41
CA PRO A 23 -3.04 10.68 -1.73
C PRO A 23 -3.31 10.22 -0.30
N SER A 24 -3.20 11.12 0.68
CA SER A 24 -3.50 10.80 2.08
C SER A 24 -5.01 10.76 2.37
N ASP A 25 -5.84 11.32 1.48
CA ASP A 25 -7.28 11.27 1.57
C ASP A 25 -7.80 9.87 1.20
N PRO A 26 -8.45 9.13 2.12
CA PRO A 26 -9.02 7.81 1.82
C PRO A 26 -10.21 7.86 0.84
N GLY A 27 -10.77 9.04 0.58
CA GLY A 27 -11.79 9.27 -0.45
C GLY A 27 -11.20 9.58 -1.84
N ALA A 28 -9.88 9.77 -1.96
CA ALA A 28 -9.24 10.07 -3.24
C ALA A 28 -9.33 8.86 -4.19
N ARG A 29 -9.99 9.07 -5.32
CA ARG A 29 -10.23 8.04 -6.35
C ARG A 29 -9.70 8.49 -7.70
N TRP A 30 -9.50 7.52 -8.58
CA TRP A 30 -9.10 7.75 -9.96
C TRP A 30 -10.23 8.43 -10.77
N VAL A 31 -9.90 9.50 -11.50
CA VAL A 31 -10.82 10.19 -12.41
C VAL A 31 -10.05 10.57 -13.69
N ALA A 32 -9.83 9.59 -14.58
CA ALA A 32 -9.47 9.70 -16.01
C ALA A 32 -8.42 8.66 -16.43
N THR A 33 -8.60 8.13 -17.64
CA THR A 33 -7.82 7.05 -18.27
C THR A 33 -6.31 7.30 -18.42
N ASP A 34 -5.89 8.55 -18.33
CA ASP A 34 -4.57 8.99 -18.80
C ASP A 34 -3.60 9.35 -17.66
N GLU A 35 -4.04 9.36 -16.39
CA GLU A 35 -3.22 9.78 -15.26
C GLU A 35 -3.29 8.75 -14.13
N HIS A 36 -2.26 7.91 -13.96
CA HIS A 36 -2.23 6.89 -12.93
C HIS A 36 -2.14 7.52 -11.53
N VAL A 37 -3.25 7.56 -10.78
CA VAL A 37 -3.23 7.95 -9.36
C VAL A 37 -3.01 6.70 -8.50
N PRO A 38 -1.99 6.69 -7.63
CA PRO A 38 -1.80 5.63 -6.65
C PRO A 38 -3.00 5.50 -5.70
N CYS A 39 -3.42 4.29 -5.36
CA CYS A 39 -4.53 4.06 -4.44
C CYS A 39 -4.02 3.99 -2.98
N SER A 40 -4.59 4.81 -2.10
CA SER A 40 -4.36 4.76 -0.65
C SER A 40 -5.32 3.82 0.09
N HIS A 41 -6.36 3.34 -0.57
CA HIS A 41 -7.42 2.53 0.02
C HIS A 41 -7.25 1.03 -0.32
N VAL A 42 -6.14 0.45 0.12
CA VAL A 42 -5.83 -0.97 -0.09
C VAL A 42 -6.13 -1.76 1.18
N VAL A 43 -6.75 -2.94 1.04
CA VAL A 43 -7.08 -3.84 2.15
C VAL A 43 -6.54 -5.24 1.90
N CYS A 44 -6.21 -5.93 2.99
CA CYS A 44 -5.78 -7.33 2.94
C CYS A 44 -6.98 -8.28 3.02
N ARG A 45 -7.18 -9.12 2.01
CA ARG A 45 -8.25 -10.14 1.96
C ARG A 45 -8.11 -11.25 3.00
N ARG A 46 -6.93 -11.40 3.62
CA ARG A 46 -6.66 -12.45 4.62
C ARG A 46 -6.96 -12.02 6.05
N CYS A 47 -6.56 -10.80 6.43
CA CYS A 47 -6.73 -10.28 7.79
C CYS A 47 -7.68 -9.08 7.87
N GLU A 48 -8.29 -8.71 6.75
CA GLU A 48 -9.30 -7.64 6.62
C GLU A 48 -8.82 -6.26 7.11
N SER A 49 -7.52 -6.12 7.34
CA SER A 49 -6.91 -4.88 7.80
C SER A 49 -6.53 -4.00 6.60
N PRO A 50 -6.54 -2.67 6.77
CA PRO A 50 -5.93 -1.75 5.81
C PRO A 50 -4.47 -2.14 5.55
N VAL A 51 -3.99 -1.81 4.35
CA VAL A 51 -2.56 -1.85 4.03
C VAL A 51 -2.04 -0.43 4.20
N VAL A 52 -1.00 -0.29 5.02
CA VAL A 52 -0.26 0.97 5.19
C VAL A 52 0.96 0.98 4.29
N ASP A 53 1.36 2.17 3.83
CA ASP A 53 2.63 2.37 3.13
C ASP A 53 3.62 3.22 3.94
N VAL A 54 4.91 3.00 3.71
CA VAL A 54 6.01 3.74 4.34
C VAL A 54 6.96 4.23 3.25
N PRO A 55 6.85 5.49 2.81
CA PRO A 55 7.70 6.03 1.77
C PRO A 55 9.15 6.22 2.23
N GLY A 56 10.10 5.89 1.37
CA GLY A 56 11.54 6.03 1.64
C GLY A 56 12.15 4.92 2.48
N PHE A 57 11.38 3.87 2.79
CA PHE A 57 11.85 2.70 3.54
C PHE A 57 11.78 1.42 2.72
N ALA A 58 12.64 0.48 3.10
CA ALA A 58 12.61 -0.92 2.68
C ALA A 58 12.62 -1.84 3.91
N LEU A 59 12.20 -3.08 3.73
CA LEU A 59 12.34 -4.13 4.73
C LEU A 59 13.82 -4.55 4.81
N ARG A 60 14.34 -4.70 6.03
CA ARG A 60 15.69 -5.24 6.28
C ARG A 60 15.76 -6.74 6.04
N ALA A 61 14.66 -7.44 6.27
CA ALA A 61 14.49 -8.87 6.07
C ALA A 61 13.00 -9.15 5.80
N GLU A 62 12.71 -10.27 5.13
CA GLU A 62 11.33 -10.71 4.89
C GLU A 62 10.72 -11.25 6.20
N PRO A 63 9.62 -10.68 6.71
CA PRO A 63 8.96 -11.19 7.91
C PRO A 63 8.36 -12.57 7.60
N SER A 64 8.60 -13.52 8.49
CA SER A 64 8.21 -14.93 8.30
C SER A 64 6.96 -15.29 9.10
N THR A 65 6.54 -14.43 10.04
CA THR A 65 5.40 -14.69 10.93
C THR A 65 4.38 -13.55 10.94
N PRO A 66 3.09 -13.85 11.24
CA PRO A 66 2.07 -12.81 11.39
C PRO A 66 2.41 -11.78 12.48
N SER A 67 3.07 -12.19 13.57
CA SER A 67 3.50 -11.27 14.63
C SER A 67 4.54 -10.25 14.17
N GLU A 68 5.46 -10.66 13.28
CA GLU A 68 6.45 -9.74 12.70
C GLU A 68 5.77 -8.75 11.76
N CYS A 69 4.86 -9.23 10.89
CA CYS A 69 4.05 -8.37 10.03
C CYS A 69 3.22 -7.35 10.84
N ALA A 70 2.57 -7.80 11.92
CA ALA A 70 1.80 -6.94 12.82
C ALA A 70 2.70 -5.89 13.49
N SER A 71 3.92 -6.25 13.91
CA SER A 71 4.86 -5.29 14.50
C SER A 71 5.26 -4.18 13.53
N ILE A 72 5.40 -4.49 12.23
CA ILE A 72 5.67 -3.50 11.18
C ILE A 72 4.44 -2.60 11.01
N TYR A 73 3.25 -3.21 10.88
CA TYR A 73 2.00 -2.49 10.72
C TYR A 73 1.73 -1.52 11.89
N ASP A 74 1.84 -2.00 13.12
CA ASP A 74 1.56 -1.21 14.32
C ASP A 74 2.60 -0.08 14.49
N ALA A 75 3.87 -0.30 14.12
CA ALA A 75 4.90 0.75 14.12
C ALA A 75 4.60 1.89 13.13
N VAL A 76 3.82 1.62 12.08
CA VAL A 76 3.40 2.61 11.08
C VAL A 76 2.11 3.32 11.50
N VAL A 77 1.12 2.56 11.99
CA VAL A 77 -0.18 3.10 12.42
C VAL A 77 -0.10 3.90 13.71
N ALA A 78 0.83 3.58 14.63
CA ALA A 78 0.94 4.25 15.93
C ALA A 78 1.44 5.72 15.88
N GLY A 79 1.60 6.30 14.69
CA GLY A 79 1.86 7.72 14.52
C GLY A 79 3.30 8.01 14.11
N GLY A 80 3.62 7.80 12.83
CA GLY A 80 4.46 8.66 11.98
C GLY A 80 5.95 8.87 12.29
N ASP A 81 6.37 8.93 13.56
CA ASP A 81 7.69 9.45 13.95
C ASP A 81 8.74 8.38 14.28
N ALA A 82 8.35 7.10 14.24
CA ALA A 82 9.26 5.99 14.53
C ALA A 82 9.41 4.90 13.45
N PRO A 83 9.03 5.05 12.16
CA PRO A 83 9.44 4.07 11.14
C PRO A 83 10.96 3.87 11.11
N SER A 84 11.73 4.94 11.36
CA SER A 84 13.19 4.93 11.50
C SER A 84 13.70 4.15 12.72
N GLN A 85 12.85 3.93 13.73
CA GLN A 85 13.17 3.17 14.93
C GLN A 85 12.73 1.70 14.82
N SER A 86 11.91 1.35 13.82
CA SER A 86 11.49 -0.02 13.59
C SER A 86 12.70 -0.88 13.22
N PRO A 87 12.95 -2.01 13.92
CA PRO A 87 14.06 -2.91 13.60
C PRO A 87 13.87 -3.64 12.27
N TRP A 88 12.67 -3.54 11.67
CA TRP A 88 12.34 -4.16 10.38
C TRP A 88 12.54 -3.23 9.20
N LEU A 89 12.61 -1.92 9.43
CA LEU A 89 12.66 -0.91 8.38
C LEU A 89 14.06 -0.31 8.28
N THR A 90 14.46 0.03 7.06
CA THR A 90 15.70 0.74 6.78
C THR A 90 15.48 1.78 5.70
N SER A 91 16.02 2.98 5.92
CA SER A 91 16.10 4.03 4.91
C SER A 91 17.41 3.98 4.09
N ARG A 92 18.37 3.14 4.48
CA ARG A 92 19.73 3.09 3.91
C ARG A 92 19.81 2.33 2.59
N LEU A 93 18.91 1.37 2.39
CA LEU A 93 18.86 0.51 1.20
C LEU A 93 17.75 0.92 0.23
N SER A 94 16.87 1.82 0.67
CA SER A 94 15.77 2.36 -0.10
C SER A 94 16.25 3.55 -0.92
N GLY A 95 16.19 3.42 -2.24
CA GLY A 95 16.22 4.61 -3.10
C GLY A 95 15.04 5.54 -2.78
N ALA A 96 15.06 6.77 -3.32
CA ALA A 96 13.97 7.75 -3.14
C ALA A 96 12.58 7.23 -3.59
N THR A 97 12.58 6.14 -4.38
CA THR A 97 11.41 5.47 -4.93
C THR A 97 11.16 4.10 -4.29
N SER A 98 11.55 3.89 -3.03
CA SER A 98 11.25 2.65 -2.31
C SER A 98 10.14 2.88 -1.31
N ARG A 99 9.22 1.92 -1.23
CA ARG A 99 8.13 1.93 -0.25
C ARG A 99 7.98 0.54 0.35
N VAL A 100 7.72 0.49 1.65
CA VAL A 100 7.20 -0.72 2.30
C VAL A 100 5.69 -0.62 2.33
N TYR A 101 5.02 -1.72 1.98
CA TYR A 101 3.60 -1.90 2.22
C TYR A 101 3.41 -2.99 3.26
N ALA A 102 2.49 -2.79 4.21
CA ALA A 102 2.24 -3.75 5.29
C ALA A 102 0.76 -3.81 5.70
N CYS A 103 0.32 -5.00 6.08
CA CYS A 103 -0.88 -5.27 6.86
C CYS A 103 -0.50 -6.18 8.03
N ARG A 104 -1.47 -6.52 8.88
CA ARG A 104 -1.21 -7.39 10.06
C ARG A 104 -0.70 -8.79 9.75
N CYS A 105 -0.86 -9.30 8.53
CA CYS A 105 -0.44 -10.66 8.17
C CYS A 105 0.52 -10.75 6.99
N GLY A 106 1.01 -9.62 6.46
CA GLY A 106 1.94 -9.61 5.34
C GLY A 106 2.56 -8.23 5.16
N ALA A 107 3.83 -8.20 4.78
CA ALA A 107 4.53 -6.99 4.39
C ALA A 107 5.54 -7.30 3.28
N TYR A 108 5.75 -6.36 2.37
CA TYR A 108 6.81 -6.45 1.38
C TYR A 108 7.29 -5.06 0.95
N SER A 109 8.51 -5.00 0.43
CA SER A 109 9.04 -3.81 -0.22
C SER A 109 8.70 -3.84 -1.70
N VAL A 110 8.24 -2.72 -2.25
CA VAL A 110 8.01 -2.57 -3.69
C VAL A 110 9.11 -1.71 -4.29
N GLY A 111 9.66 -2.19 -5.40
CA GLY A 111 10.46 -1.40 -6.34
C GLY A 111 9.71 -1.31 -7.68
N GLY A 112 9.45 -0.09 -8.16
CA GLY A 112 8.62 0.18 -9.33
C GLY A 112 7.11 0.23 -9.03
N THR A 113 6.31 -0.01 -10.06
CA THR A 113 4.84 -0.03 -9.97
C THR A 113 4.35 -1.46 -10.06
N ARG A 114 3.36 -1.83 -9.25
CA ARG A 114 2.73 -3.14 -9.21
C ARG A 114 1.21 -3.00 -9.15
N THR A 115 0.52 -3.54 -10.14
CA THR A 115 -0.95 -3.61 -10.15
C THR A 115 -1.42 -4.83 -9.34
N LEU A 116 -2.32 -4.59 -8.38
CA LEU A 116 -3.09 -5.59 -7.65
C LEU A 116 -4.36 -5.91 -8.44
N ARG A 117 -4.53 -7.16 -8.86
CA ARG A 117 -5.74 -7.59 -9.57
C ARG A 117 -6.74 -8.22 -8.61
N HIS A 118 -8.04 -7.99 -8.80
CA HIS A 118 -9.06 -8.80 -8.17
C HIS A 118 -8.90 -10.27 -8.62
N HIS A 119 -8.90 -11.21 -7.68
CA HIS A 119 -8.49 -12.62 -7.87
C HIS A 119 -7.01 -12.87 -8.26
N GLY A 120 -6.14 -11.85 -8.19
CA GLY A 120 -4.70 -12.02 -8.37
C GLY A 120 -4.03 -12.83 -7.25
N PRO A 121 -2.74 -13.18 -7.42
CA PRO A 121 -1.96 -13.92 -6.43
C PRO A 121 -1.70 -13.13 -5.14
N ASP A 122 -1.76 -11.80 -5.22
CA ASP A 122 -1.56 -10.91 -4.08
C ASP A 122 -2.74 -11.00 -3.11
N PRO A 123 -2.51 -11.14 -1.79
CA PRO A 123 -3.60 -11.17 -0.82
C PRO A 123 -4.29 -9.81 -0.64
N TRP A 124 -3.87 -8.77 -1.35
CA TRP A 124 -4.36 -7.40 -1.19
C TRP A 124 -5.18 -6.97 -2.40
N THR A 125 -6.14 -6.08 -2.18
CA THR A 125 -7.05 -5.57 -3.20
C THR A 125 -7.53 -4.17 -2.81
N CYS A 126 -8.21 -3.46 -3.70
CA CYS A 126 -8.87 -2.20 -3.35
C CYS A 126 -9.99 -2.47 -2.33
N GLY A 127 -10.05 -1.69 -1.26
CA GLY A 127 -11.12 -1.79 -0.25
C GLY A 127 -12.43 -1.09 -0.63
N GLY A 128 -12.45 -0.39 -1.77
CA GLY A 128 -13.55 0.50 -2.17
C GLY A 128 -13.50 1.83 -1.43
N HIS A 129 -13.81 2.93 -2.12
CA HIS A 129 -13.86 4.25 -1.49
C HIS A 129 -15.23 4.51 -0.86
N PRO A 130 -15.30 5.16 0.32
CA PRO A 130 -16.56 5.63 0.86
C PRO A 130 -17.24 6.62 -0.10
N VAL A 131 -18.57 6.58 -0.15
CA VAL A 131 -19.42 7.47 -0.95
C VAL A 131 -19.72 8.80 -0.27
#